data_AF-A0A7S2IMT2-F1
#
_entry.id   AF-A0A7S2IMT2-F1
#
_cell.length_a   1.000
_cell.length_b   1.000
_cell.length_c   1.000
_cell.angle_alpha   90.00
_cell.angle_beta   90.00
_cell.angle_gamma   90.00
#
_symmetry.space_group_name_H-M   'P 1'
#
loop_
_entity.id
_entity.type
_entity.pdbx_description
1 polymer ?
#
loop_
_entity_poly.entity_id
_entity_poly.type
_entity_poly.pdbx_seq_one_letter_code
_entity_poly.pdbx_strand_id
1 'polypeptide(L)'
;NFDWRLGLFGWFDLEGSNVTRNLGFLDQQAALRFVHEHIAAFGGDPNRVTLEGQSEGCGIILTHMTSPGSKGLFHRVAFHSPVADVWSRHVDGDRTKFMIEQSGCKRKELWSTMRCLERKTARHLWYQDWVSESLSRNVGSPTFMSAVSHLLKFALESPHKNETAGTLGYHPIPDGRNIPGEARDLIREGKFHNVPMLITVSPNETYGIIPEGYEIGLNLVSRLVMNRSNVEAVQEEYNSTLLATGVHLDRVKLINQLVTDKVFTCDARSLANEMTRHGGKVHVGMFWKSPKYDPVGKMTSGVCNKGAVCHAAEMFYVLPQGKPIGVHFQKGMEAEAEFVDRYHTSF
;
A
#
# COMPACT_ATOMS: atom_id res chain seq x y z
N ASN A 1 -15.04 -5.25 -5.79
CA ASN A 1 -14.42 -3.93 -6.02
C ASN A 1 -15.40 -2.85 -5.61
N PHE A 2 -14.98 -1.92 -4.77
CA PHE A 2 -15.73 -0.74 -4.39
C PHE A 2 -14.78 0.46 -4.40
N ASP A 3 -15.33 1.65 -4.61
CA ASP A 3 -14.58 2.90 -4.66
C ASP A 3 -14.69 3.66 -3.33
N TRP A 4 -13.69 4.48 -3.04
CA TRP A 4 -13.68 5.38 -1.89
C TRP A 4 -12.92 6.65 -2.22
N ARG A 5 -13.14 7.71 -1.44
CA ARG A 5 -12.40 8.96 -1.60
C ARG A 5 -10.90 8.76 -1.29
N LEU A 6 -10.05 9.28 -2.17
CA LEU A 6 -8.59 9.24 -2.07
C LEU A 6 -7.98 10.60 -1.74
N GLY A 7 -6.70 10.60 -1.39
CA GLY A 7 -5.91 11.80 -1.17
C GLY A 7 -6.52 12.73 -0.12
N LEU A 8 -6.39 14.04 -0.35
CA LEU A 8 -6.97 15.08 0.50
C LEU A 8 -8.49 14.92 0.70
N PHE A 9 -9.22 14.31 -0.24
CA PHE A 9 -10.68 14.15 -0.16
C PHE A 9 -11.10 13.04 0.81
N GLY A 10 -10.25 12.02 0.99
CA GLY A 10 -10.53 10.88 1.86
C GLY A 10 -9.91 11.01 3.25
N TRP A 11 -8.78 11.70 3.35
CA TRP A 11 -7.87 11.60 4.49
C TRP A 11 -7.43 12.97 5.03
N PHE A 12 -8.24 14.00 4.80
CA PHE A 12 -7.98 15.34 5.32
C PHE A 12 -7.76 15.31 6.84
N ASP A 13 -6.62 15.81 7.30
CA ASP A 13 -6.35 16.03 8.72
C ASP A 13 -5.80 17.42 9.00
N LEU A 14 -6.58 18.21 9.73
CA LEU A 14 -6.13 19.48 10.26
C LEU A 14 -6.34 19.50 11.76
N GLU A 15 -5.23 19.57 12.51
CA GLU A 15 -5.23 19.67 13.95
C GLU A 15 -6.10 20.84 14.44
N GLY A 16 -6.92 20.60 15.46
CA GLY A 16 -7.87 21.57 16.00
C GLY A 16 -9.10 21.82 15.13
N SER A 17 -9.23 21.17 13.97
CA SER A 17 -10.46 21.21 13.18
C SER A 17 -11.50 20.23 13.69
N ASN A 18 -12.77 20.56 13.51
CA ASN A 18 -13.91 19.66 13.78
C ASN A 18 -14.36 18.89 12.53
N VAL A 19 -13.51 18.84 11.50
CA VAL A 19 -13.82 18.13 10.25
C VAL A 19 -13.81 16.63 10.52
N THR A 20 -14.78 15.92 9.94
CA THR A 20 -14.81 14.46 9.97
C THR A 20 -13.58 13.91 9.25
N ARG A 21 -12.72 13.21 9.99
CA ARG A 21 -11.57 12.48 9.45
C ARG A 21 -11.99 11.19 8.77
N ASN A 22 -11.07 10.59 8.01
CA ASN A 22 -11.19 9.23 7.49
C ASN A 22 -12.44 9.00 6.61
N LEU A 23 -12.81 10.02 5.83
CA LEU A 23 -13.94 9.93 4.90
C LEU A 23 -13.78 8.77 3.91
N GLY A 24 -12.56 8.51 3.44
CA GLY A 24 -12.26 7.34 2.60
C GLY A 24 -12.55 6.01 3.31
N PHE A 25 -12.14 5.87 4.57
CA PHE A 25 -12.45 4.67 5.38
C PHE A 25 -13.96 4.51 5.65
N LEU A 26 -14.68 5.62 5.88
CA LEU A 26 -16.12 5.61 6.08
C LEU A 26 -16.88 5.20 4.81
N ASP A 27 -16.39 5.59 3.63
CA ASP A 27 -16.93 5.13 2.35
C ASP A 27 -16.80 3.60 2.23
N GLN A 28 -15.63 3.06 2.58
CA GLN A 28 -15.39 1.62 2.56
C GLN A 28 -16.31 0.88 3.54
N GLN A 29 -16.45 1.37 4.77
CA GLN A 29 -17.39 0.78 5.72
C GLN A 29 -18.85 0.82 5.21
N ALA A 30 -19.24 1.89 4.51
CA ALA A 30 -20.55 1.97 3.89
C ALA A 30 -20.72 0.91 2.78
N ALA A 31 -19.70 0.70 1.95
CA ALA A 31 -19.69 -0.37 0.96
C ALA A 31 -19.77 -1.76 1.61
N LEU A 32 -19.05 -1.99 2.72
CA LEU A 32 -19.12 -3.25 3.45
C LEU A 32 -20.50 -3.52 4.04
N ARG A 33 -21.15 -2.49 4.60
CA ARG A 33 -22.55 -2.60 5.07
C ARG A 33 -23.50 -2.90 3.92
N PHE A 34 -23.34 -2.22 2.79
CA PHE A 34 -24.14 -2.47 1.60
C PHE A 34 -24.01 -3.92 1.11
N VAL A 35 -22.78 -4.45 1.04
CA VAL A 35 -22.54 -5.86 0.69
C VAL A 35 -23.23 -6.77 1.71
N HIS A 36 -23.03 -6.54 3.00
CA HIS A 36 -23.67 -7.35 4.04
C HIS A 36 -25.21 -7.35 3.95
N GLU A 37 -25.83 -6.21 3.65
CA GLU A 37 -27.28 -6.06 3.55
C GLU A 37 -27.87 -6.63 2.26
N HIS A 38 -27.13 -6.61 1.16
CA HIS A 38 -27.71 -6.85 -0.16
C HIS A 38 -27.10 -8.01 -0.94
N ILE A 39 -25.92 -8.53 -0.60
CA ILE A 39 -25.22 -9.52 -1.45
C ILE A 39 -25.99 -10.83 -1.63
N ALA A 40 -26.87 -11.17 -0.67
CA ALA A 40 -27.77 -12.32 -0.77
C ALA A 40 -28.68 -12.26 -2.01
N ALA A 41 -29.12 -11.07 -2.40
CA ALA A 41 -29.95 -10.88 -3.61
C ALA A 41 -29.16 -11.16 -4.91
N PHE A 42 -27.83 -11.16 -4.84
CA PHE A 42 -26.92 -11.44 -5.96
C PHE A 42 -26.35 -12.86 -5.89
N GLY A 43 -26.84 -13.71 -4.99
CA GLY A 43 -26.38 -15.08 -4.81
C GLY A 43 -25.11 -15.24 -3.97
N GLY A 44 -24.62 -14.17 -3.33
CA GLY A 44 -23.53 -14.27 -2.35
C GLY A 44 -24.05 -14.58 -0.94
N ASP A 45 -23.14 -14.95 -0.04
CA ASP A 45 -23.45 -15.17 1.38
C ASP A 45 -22.83 -14.04 2.22
N PRO A 46 -23.64 -13.20 2.91
CA PRO A 46 -23.13 -12.11 3.73
C PRO A 46 -22.27 -12.61 4.91
N ASN A 47 -22.40 -13.88 5.31
CA ASN A 47 -21.59 -14.51 6.36
C ASN A 47 -20.28 -15.12 5.83
N ARG A 48 -19.97 -14.93 4.53
CA ARG A 48 -18.77 -15.46 3.86
C ARG A 48 -18.08 -14.40 3.01
N VAL A 49 -18.08 -13.16 3.47
CA VAL A 49 -17.38 -12.05 2.82
C VAL A 49 -15.88 -12.10 3.14
N THR A 50 -15.03 -12.12 2.12
CA THR A 50 -13.56 -12.01 2.23
C THR A 50 -13.13 -10.61 1.77
N LEU A 51 -12.26 -9.94 2.54
CA LEU A 51 -11.61 -8.70 2.10
C LEU A 51 -10.22 -8.98 1.58
N GLU A 52 -9.92 -8.47 0.40
CA GLU A 52 -8.62 -8.63 -0.23
C GLU A 52 -8.04 -7.26 -0.58
N GLY A 53 -6.77 -7.07 -0.28
CA GLY A 53 -6.07 -5.81 -0.49
C GLY A 53 -4.66 -6.05 -0.97
N GLN A 54 -4.13 -5.08 -1.70
CA GLN A 54 -2.79 -5.09 -2.24
C GLN A 54 -2.04 -3.86 -1.71
N SER A 55 -0.78 -4.03 -1.30
CA SER A 55 0.09 -2.94 -0.84
C SER A 55 -0.56 -2.10 0.27
N GLU A 56 -0.71 -0.79 0.07
CA GLU A 56 -1.39 0.13 0.99
C GLU A 56 -2.82 -0.33 1.33
N GLY A 57 -3.50 -1.00 0.40
CA GLY A 57 -4.81 -1.60 0.64
C GLY A 57 -4.80 -2.64 1.77
N CYS A 58 -3.68 -3.33 1.98
CA CYS A 58 -3.51 -4.24 3.12
C CYS A 58 -3.59 -3.51 4.45
N GLY A 59 -2.91 -2.37 4.60
CA GLY A 59 -2.96 -1.66 5.87
C GLY A 59 -4.33 -1.01 6.14
N ILE A 60 -5.08 -0.69 5.08
CA ILE A 60 -6.48 -0.28 5.22
C ILE A 60 -7.32 -1.44 5.75
N ILE A 61 -7.10 -2.67 5.26
CA ILE A 61 -7.73 -3.87 5.82
C ILE A 61 -7.33 -4.08 7.29
N LEU A 62 -6.07 -3.86 7.68
CA LEU A 62 -5.67 -3.89 9.10
C LEU A 62 -6.48 -2.90 9.95
N THR A 63 -6.80 -1.74 9.37
CA THR A 63 -7.66 -0.75 10.04
C THR A 63 -9.10 -1.25 10.17
N HIS A 64 -9.66 -1.92 9.14
CA HIS A 64 -10.96 -2.61 9.27
C HIS A 64 -10.94 -3.72 10.32
N MET A 65 -9.83 -4.44 10.45
CA MET A 65 -9.67 -5.48 11.46
C MET A 65 -9.65 -4.97 12.90
N THR A 66 -9.32 -3.71 13.11
CA THR A 66 -9.27 -3.11 14.46
C THR A 66 -10.43 -2.15 14.71
N SER A 67 -11.14 -1.75 13.65
CA SER A 67 -12.28 -0.84 13.72
C SER A 67 -13.56 -1.51 14.24
N PRO A 68 -14.21 -0.97 15.29
CA PRO A 68 -15.48 -1.50 15.78
C PRO A 68 -16.59 -1.49 14.72
N GLY A 69 -16.63 -0.46 13.86
CA GLY A 69 -17.66 -0.29 12.82
C GLY A 69 -17.55 -1.26 11.65
N SER A 70 -16.49 -2.08 11.61
CA SER A 70 -16.30 -3.12 10.59
C SER A 70 -16.49 -4.54 11.12
N LYS A 71 -16.73 -4.69 12.43
CA LYS A 71 -16.92 -6.00 13.06
C LYS A 71 -18.10 -6.74 12.42
N GLY A 72 -17.87 -7.98 12.00
CA GLY A 72 -18.90 -8.84 11.42
C GLY A 72 -19.26 -8.53 9.95
N LEU A 73 -18.64 -7.53 9.33
CA LEU A 73 -18.87 -7.22 7.90
C LEU A 73 -17.99 -8.05 6.96
N PHE A 74 -16.99 -8.75 7.51
CA PHE A 74 -16.10 -9.65 6.78
C PHE A 74 -15.67 -10.80 7.69
N HIS A 75 -15.22 -11.89 7.05
CA HIS A 75 -15.06 -13.20 7.68
C HIS A 75 -13.71 -13.84 7.38
N ARG A 76 -12.97 -13.29 6.41
CA ARG A 76 -11.58 -13.64 6.05
C ARG A 76 -10.89 -12.40 5.48
N VAL A 77 -9.57 -12.40 5.50
CA VAL A 77 -8.76 -11.36 4.84
C VAL A 77 -7.63 -11.97 4.00
N ALA A 78 -7.37 -11.40 2.83
CA ALA A 78 -6.18 -11.69 2.03
C ALA A 78 -5.34 -10.41 1.89
N PHE A 79 -4.09 -10.50 2.31
CA PHE A 79 -3.09 -9.47 2.18
C PHE A 79 -2.12 -9.84 1.07
N HIS A 80 -2.04 -9.02 0.04
CA HIS A 80 -1.07 -9.17 -1.03
C HIS A 80 -0.02 -8.06 -0.91
N SER A 81 1.22 -8.43 -0.60
CA SER A 81 2.35 -7.53 -0.41
C SER A 81 2.07 -6.42 0.63
N PRO A 82 1.75 -6.75 1.90
CA PRO A 82 1.39 -5.75 2.90
C PRO A 82 2.53 -4.76 3.21
N VAL A 83 2.16 -3.52 3.54
CA VAL A 83 3.04 -2.45 4.03
C VAL A 83 2.44 -1.78 5.27
N ALA A 84 2.62 -2.40 6.44
CA ALA A 84 1.88 -2.02 7.64
C ALA A 84 2.68 -1.17 8.64
N ASP A 85 4.00 -1.11 8.56
CA ASP A 85 4.89 -0.46 9.55
C ASP A 85 5.53 0.85 9.04
N VAL A 86 5.00 1.42 7.95
CA VAL A 86 5.54 2.63 7.30
C VAL A 86 4.67 3.88 7.50
N TRP A 87 3.70 3.82 8.42
CA TRP A 87 2.66 4.84 8.58
C TRP A 87 2.86 5.67 9.84
N SER A 88 2.70 6.99 9.71
CA SER A 88 2.67 7.90 10.86
C SER A 88 1.58 8.95 10.68
N ARG A 89 0.67 9.04 11.65
CA ARG A 89 -0.38 10.06 11.72
C ARG A 89 0.17 11.49 11.60
N HIS A 90 1.39 11.73 12.11
CA HIS A 90 1.96 13.07 12.13
C HIS A 90 2.24 13.58 10.71
N VAL A 91 2.54 12.64 9.81
CA VAL A 91 2.83 12.94 8.41
C VAL A 91 1.56 13.33 7.64
N ASP A 92 0.41 12.72 7.93
CA ASP A 92 -0.87 13.06 7.26
C ASP A 92 -1.33 14.50 7.56
N GLY A 93 -1.17 14.93 8.82
CA GLY A 93 -1.45 16.30 9.24
C GLY A 93 -0.50 17.32 8.62
N ASP A 94 0.81 17.01 8.58
CA ASP A 94 1.81 17.85 7.91
C ASP A 94 1.53 17.97 6.41
N ARG A 95 1.13 16.86 5.79
CA ARG A 95 0.81 16.83 4.37
C ARG A 95 -0.44 17.62 4.05
N THR A 96 -1.49 17.53 4.87
CA THR A 96 -2.68 18.37 4.71
C THR A 96 -2.32 19.85 4.77
N LYS A 97 -1.45 20.25 5.71
CA LYS A 97 -0.95 21.64 5.82
C LYS A 97 -0.17 22.05 4.56
N PHE A 98 0.73 21.20 4.08
CA PHE A 98 1.49 21.44 2.84
C PHE A 98 0.55 21.63 1.63
N MET A 99 -0.45 20.74 1.49
CA MET A 99 -1.43 20.76 0.41
C MET A 99 -2.29 22.02 0.40
N ILE A 100 -2.69 22.51 1.58
CA ILE A 100 -3.39 23.78 1.71
C ILE A 100 -2.55 24.93 1.14
N GLU A 101 -1.26 24.97 1.49
CA GLU A 101 -0.35 26.03 1.05
C GLU A 101 -0.05 25.95 -0.44
N GLN A 102 0.21 24.76 -0.99
CA GLN A 102 0.42 24.57 -2.44
C GLN A 102 -0.82 24.91 -3.26
N SER A 103 -2.01 24.72 -2.70
CA SER A 103 -3.27 25.13 -3.33
C SER A 103 -3.49 26.66 -3.31
N GLY A 104 -2.56 27.43 -2.73
CA GLY A 104 -2.67 28.89 -2.58
C GLY A 104 -3.71 29.30 -1.53
N CYS A 105 -4.09 28.39 -0.63
CA CYS A 105 -5.01 28.65 0.47
C CYS A 105 -4.22 28.96 1.76
N LYS A 106 -4.84 29.76 2.64
CA LYS A 106 -4.21 30.17 3.91
C LYS A 106 -4.76 29.33 5.07
N ARG A 107 -3.89 28.98 6.02
CA ARG A 107 -4.23 28.29 7.28
C ARG A 107 -4.55 29.29 8.40
N LYS A 108 -5.60 30.11 8.19
CA LYS A 108 -6.04 31.11 9.19
C LYS A 108 -7.17 30.55 10.05
N GLU A 109 -8.39 30.64 9.53
CA GLU A 109 -9.58 30.06 10.15
C GLU A 109 -10.06 28.89 9.31
N LEU A 110 -10.46 27.79 9.98
CA LEU A 110 -10.91 26.57 9.31
C LEU A 110 -11.93 26.86 8.21
N TRP A 111 -12.95 27.66 8.50
CA TRP A 111 -13.98 28.00 7.51
C TRP A 111 -13.42 28.70 6.28
N SER A 112 -12.51 29.67 6.47
CA SER A 112 -11.87 30.39 5.35
C SER A 112 -10.96 29.48 4.53
N THR A 113 -10.27 28.54 5.18
CA THR A 113 -9.43 27.54 4.54
C THR A 113 -10.28 26.58 3.72
N MET A 114 -11.34 26.01 4.30
CA MET A 114 -12.25 25.09 3.62
C MET A 114 -12.92 25.76 2.43
N ARG A 115 -13.46 26.97 2.58
CA ARG A 115 -14.08 27.72 1.48
C ARG A 115 -13.10 28.02 0.35
N CYS A 116 -11.82 28.21 0.66
CA CYS A 116 -10.79 28.37 -0.36
C CYS A 116 -10.55 27.06 -1.12
N LEU A 117 -10.40 25.94 -0.41
CA LEU A 117 -10.21 24.62 -1.00
C LEU A 117 -11.41 24.19 -1.87
N GLU A 118 -12.63 24.38 -1.38
CA GLU A 118 -13.88 24.06 -2.08
C GLU A 118 -14.09 24.87 -3.37
N ARG A 119 -13.46 26.05 -3.48
CA ARG A 119 -13.45 26.85 -4.71
C ARG A 119 -12.45 26.35 -5.75
N LYS A 120 -11.51 25.47 -5.37
CA LYS A 120 -10.58 24.85 -6.31
C LYS A 120 -11.25 23.71 -7.05
N THR A 121 -10.82 23.47 -8.28
CA THR A 121 -11.24 22.28 -9.00
C THR A 121 -10.59 21.04 -8.38
N ALA A 122 -11.29 19.91 -8.41
CA ALA A 122 -10.73 18.64 -7.92
C ALA A 122 -9.40 18.30 -8.61
N ARG A 123 -9.30 18.59 -9.92
CA ARG A 123 -8.06 18.45 -10.70
C ARG A 123 -6.91 19.31 -10.16
N HIS A 124 -7.17 20.56 -9.79
CA HIS A 124 -6.14 21.43 -9.24
C HIS A 124 -5.60 20.89 -7.92
N LEU A 125 -6.50 20.46 -7.01
CA LEU A 125 -6.14 19.86 -5.73
C LEU A 125 -5.39 18.54 -5.93
N TRP A 126 -5.83 17.69 -6.86
CA TRP A 126 -5.15 16.43 -7.20
C TRP A 126 -3.72 16.67 -7.68
N TYR A 127 -3.49 17.65 -8.54
CA TYR A 127 -2.14 17.97 -9.02
C TYR A 127 -1.23 18.62 -7.97
N GLN A 128 -1.78 19.14 -6.87
CA GLN A 128 -0.94 19.57 -5.76
C GLN A 128 -0.43 18.36 -4.96
N ASP A 129 -1.14 17.23 -5.03
CA ASP A 129 -0.80 16.02 -4.30
C ASP A 129 0.29 15.27 -5.08
N TRP A 130 1.45 15.05 -4.46
CA TRP A 130 2.59 14.41 -5.13
C TRP A 130 2.46 12.89 -5.24
N VAL A 131 1.35 12.29 -4.79
CA VAL A 131 1.33 10.86 -4.51
C VAL A 131 1.06 9.96 -5.70
N SER A 132 1.97 8.98 -5.77
CA SER A 132 1.98 7.71 -6.48
C SER A 132 1.73 7.74 -7.97
N GLU A 133 0.69 8.40 -8.48
CA GLU A 133 0.34 8.28 -9.90
C GLU A 133 1.37 8.99 -10.79
N SER A 134 1.83 10.18 -10.40
CA SER A 134 2.85 10.92 -11.16
C SER A 134 4.27 10.35 -11.00
N LEU A 135 4.53 9.66 -9.89
CA LEU A 135 5.81 8.95 -9.65
C LEU A 135 5.85 7.60 -10.38
N SER A 136 4.72 6.93 -10.58
CA SER A 136 4.65 5.59 -11.18
C SER A 136 4.32 5.57 -12.68
N ARG A 137 3.49 6.50 -13.18
CA ARG A 137 2.96 6.40 -14.57
C ARG A 137 3.71 7.20 -15.63
N ASN A 138 4.66 8.06 -15.26
CA ASN A 138 5.33 8.96 -16.22
C ASN A 138 6.78 9.28 -15.84
N VAL A 139 7.57 8.28 -15.45
CA VAL A 139 8.99 8.46 -15.10
C VAL A 139 9.72 9.24 -16.21
N GLY A 140 10.40 10.32 -15.84
CA GLY A 140 11.12 11.20 -16.78
C GLY A 140 10.28 12.32 -17.44
N SER A 141 8.98 12.41 -17.16
CA SER A 141 8.13 13.52 -17.61
C SER A 141 8.30 14.80 -16.77
N PRO A 142 7.85 15.97 -17.27
CA PRO A 142 7.82 17.19 -16.45
C PRO A 142 6.96 17.07 -15.18
N THR A 143 5.87 16.30 -15.23
CA THR A 143 5.00 16.04 -14.06
C THR A 143 5.71 15.17 -13.03
N PHE A 144 6.50 14.20 -13.47
CA PHE A 144 7.38 13.42 -12.58
C PHE A 144 8.40 14.30 -11.87
N MET A 145 9.10 15.19 -12.60
CA MET A 145 10.07 16.10 -11.98
C MET A 145 9.43 17.05 -10.97
N SER A 146 8.21 17.54 -11.25
CA SER A 146 7.44 18.34 -10.31
C SER A 146 7.07 17.55 -9.05
N ALA A 147 6.65 16.28 -9.21
CA ALA A 147 6.30 15.41 -8.09
C ALA A 147 7.52 15.10 -7.20
N VAL A 148 8.68 14.79 -7.81
CA VAL A 148 9.94 14.60 -7.08
C VAL A 148 10.35 15.87 -6.34
N SER A 149 10.25 17.04 -6.97
CA SER A 149 10.56 18.33 -6.36
C SER A 149 9.68 18.62 -5.14
N HIS A 150 8.37 18.42 -5.26
CA HIS A 150 7.47 18.62 -4.12
C HIS A 150 7.78 17.61 -3.01
N LEU A 151 7.98 16.32 -3.32
CA LEU A 151 8.30 15.29 -2.33
C LEU A 151 9.55 15.65 -1.53
N LEU A 152 10.62 16.06 -2.24
CA LEU A 152 11.84 16.54 -1.62
C LEU A 152 11.59 17.76 -0.71
N LYS A 153 10.81 18.73 -1.20
CA LYS A 153 10.46 19.92 -0.43
C LYS A 153 9.77 19.55 0.90
N PHE A 154 8.82 18.63 0.87
CA PHE A 154 8.14 18.20 2.09
C PHE A 154 8.98 17.36 3.02
N ALA A 155 9.79 16.44 2.48
CA ALA A 155 10.73 15.69 3.30
C ALA A 155 11.72 16.64 4.02
N LEU A 156 12.00 17.82 3.45
CA LEU A 156 12.84 18.84 4.08
C LEU A 156 12.07 19.75 5.06
N GLU A 157 10.84 20.13 4.73
CA GLU A 157 10.03 21.11 5.48
C GLU A 157 9.17 20.49 6.59
N SER A 158 8.84 19.19 6.53
CA SER A 158 8.02 18.52 7.54
C SER A 158 8.73 18.53 8.91
N PRO A 159 8.05 18.99 9.98
CA PRO A 159 8.51 18.81 11.35
C PRO A 159 8.83 17.36 11.71
N HIS A 160 8.15 16.41 11.08
CA HIS A 160 8.29 14.96 11.29
C HIS A 160 9.07 14.29 10.15
N LYS A 161 10.05 14.98 9.55
CA LYS A 161 10.90 14.45 8.45
C LYS A 161 11.51 13.08 8.71
N ASN A 162 11.81 12.72 9.96
CA ASN A 162 12.34 11.39 10.32
C ASN A 162 11.29 10.28 10.27
N GLU A 163 10.00 10.64 10.24
CA GLU A 163 8.84 9.75 10.10
C GLU A 163 8.27 9.76 8.66
N THR A 164 8.65 10.74 7.83
CA THR A 164 8.27 10.78 6.40
C THR A 164 8.87 9.65 5.55
N ALA A 165 9.82 8.92 6.13
CA ALA A 165 10.52 7.79 5.55
C ALA A 165 9.63 6.54 5.45
N GLY A 166 8.84 6.44 4.39
CA GLY A 166 7.95 5.30 4.11
C GLY A 166 6.48 5.70 3.90
N THR A 167 6.11 6.92 4.28
CA THR A 167 4.77 7.48 4.10
C THR A 167 4.64 8.12 2.71
N LEU A 168 4.53 7.29 1.67
CA LEU A 168 4.28 7.77 0.30
C LEU A 168 2.80 8.07 0.03
N GLY A 169 1.90 7.80 0.99
CA GLY A 169 0.44 7.91 0.86
C GLY A 169 -0.23 8.72 1.98
N TYR A 170 -1.52 9.02 1.82
CA TYR A 170 -2.38 9.42 2.94
C TYR A 170 -2.93 8.13 3.55
N HIS A 171 -3.02 8.06 4.88
CA HIS A 171 -3.40 6.82 5.56
C HIS A 171 -4.60 6.99 6.50
N PRO A 172 -5.20 5.87 6.97
CA PRO A 172 -6.20 5.92 8.03
C PRO A 172 -5.62 6.53 9.31
N ILE A 173 -6.26 7.60 9.81
CA ILE A 173 -5.81 8.35 10.98
C ILE A 173 -6.56 7.86 12.23
N PRO A 174 -5.86 7.47 13.31
CA PRO A 174 -6.53 7.19 14.58
C PRO A 174 -7.35 8.39 15.08
N ASP A 175 -8.68 8.20 15.16
CA ASP A 175 -9.63 9.20 15.62
C ASP A 175 -10.23 8.86 17.01
N GLY A 176 -9.82 7.71 17.58
CA GLY A 176 -10.30 7.20 18.87
C GLY A 176 -11.75 6.72 18.85
N ARG A 177 -12.41 6.71 17.68
CA ARG A 177 -13.81 6.30 17.50
C ARG A 177 -13.91 5.21 16.44
N ASN A 178 -13.88 5.58 15.16
CA ASN A 178 -13.95 4.64 14.05
C ASN A 178 -12.63 3.89 13.91
N ILE A 179 -11.52 4.56 14.21
CA ILE A 179 -10.17 4.01 14.18
C ILE A 179 -9.59 4.24 15.58
N PRO A 180 -9.70 3.23 16.48
CA PRO A 180 -9.40 3.42 17.89
C PRO A 180 -7.94 3.76 18.20
N GLY A 181 -7.02 3.38 17.32
CA GLY A 181 -5.57 3.47 17.50
C GLY A 181 -4.86 3.01 16.24
N GLU A 182 -3.53 2.99 16.28
CA GLU A 182 -2.71 2.43 15.21
C GLU A 182 -2.99 0.93 15.07
N ALA A 183 -3.31 0.48 13.86
CA ALA A 183 -3.81 -0.88 13.64
C ALA A 183 -2.79 -1.95 14.09
N ARG A 184 -1.51 -1.73 13.80
CA ARG A 184 -0.41 -2.63 14.21
C ARG A 184 -0.30 -2.75 15.73
N ASP A 185 -0.39 -1.64 16.45
CA ASP A 185 -0.28 -1.67 17.91
C ASP A 185 -1.48 -2.39 18.54
N LEU A 186 -2.69 -2.14 18.03
CA LEU A 186 -3.89 -2.86 18.45
C LEU A 186 -3.77 -4.37 18.17
N ILE A 187 -3.17 -4.77 17.04
CA ILE A 187 -2.92 -6.19 16.73
C ILE A 187 -1.91 -6.79 17.71
N ARG A 188 -0.81 -6.09 18.01
CA ARG A 188 0.20 -6.52 19.00
C ARG A 188 -0.42 -6.69 20.40
N GLU A 189 -1.42 -5.89 20.73
CA GLU A 189 -2.22 -5.99 21.96
C GLU A 189 -3.34 -7.05 21.92
N GLY A 190 -3.56 -7.71 20.78
CA GLY A 190 -4.63 -8.70 20.61
C GLY A 190 -6.03 -8.10 20.41
N LYS A 191 -6.13 -6.80 20.13
CA LYS A 191 -7.39 -6.05 19.93
C LYS A 191 -7.76 -5.96 18.46
N PHE A 192 -8.13 -7.09 17.86
CA PHE A 192 -8.58 -7.15 16.47
C PHE A 192 -9.66 -8.22 16.25
N HIS A 193 -10.38 -8.12 15.14
CA HIS A 193 -11.33 -9.14 14.69
C HIS A 193 -10.54 -10.34 14.17
N ASN A 194 -10.44 -11.38 14.99
CA ASN A 194 -9.69 -12.57 14.65
C ASN A 194 -10.44 -13.43 13.61
N VAL A 195 -10.06 -13.26 12.35
CA VAL A 195 -10.57 -14.02 11.20
C VAL A 195 -9.40 -14.75 10.50
N PRO A 196 -9.65 -15.83 9.74
CA PRO A 196 -8.61 -16.49 8.95
C PRO A 196 -7.99 -15.55 7.92
N MET A 197 -6.68 -15.71 7.68
CA MET A 197 -5.90 -14.77 6.88
C MET A 197 -4.97 -15.49 5.91
N LEU A 198 -4.84 -14.92 4.71
CA LEU A 198 -3.80 -15.25 3.75
C LEU A 198 -2.88 -14.04 3.61
N ILE A 199 -1.58 -14.25 3.68
CA ILE A 199 -0.56 -13.22 3.43
C ILE A 199 0.34 -13.74 2.33
N THR A 200 0.44 -13.00 1.23
CA THR A 200 1.36 -13.26 0.14
C THR A 200 2.32 -12.09 -0.03
N VAL A 201 3.53 -12.38 -0.51
CA VAL A 201 4.52 -11.38 -0.92
C VAL A 201 5.18 -11.84 -2.22
N SER A 202 5.68 -10.90 -2.99
CA SER A 202 6.52 -11.16 -4.15
C SER A 202 8.00 -11.08 -3.75
N PRO A 203 8.90 -11.87 -4.35
CA PRO A 203 10.32 -11.89 -3.98
C PRO A 203 11.10 -10.64 -4.45
N ASN A 204 10.57 -9.90 -5.43
CA ASN A 204 11.25 -8.75 -6.03
C ASN A 204 10.37 -7.48 -6.01
N GLU A 205 9.66 -7.23 -4.90
CA GLU A 205 8.69 -6.13 -4.75
C GLU A 205 9.18 -4.81 -5.37
N THR A 206 10.42 -4.41 -5.10
CA THR A 206 10.90 -3.09 -5.54
C THR A 206 11.61 -3.07 -6.89
N TYR A 207 11.81 -4.21 -7.57
CA TYR A 207 12.57 -4.38 -8.85
C TYR A 207 11.88 -3.74 -10.09
N GLY A 208 11.16 -2.66 -9.87
CA GLY A 208 10.20 -2.10 -10.80
C GLY A 208 9.64 -0.75 -10.37
N ILE A 209 9.47 -0.59 -9.05
CA ILE A 209 9.18 0.71 -8.43
C ILE A 209 10.37 1.66 -8.59
N ILE A 210 11.60 1.11 -8.63
CA ILE A 210 12.82 1.89 -8.82
C ILE A 210 13.52 1.44 -10.11
N PRO A 211 13.42 2.23 -11.21
CA PRO A 211 13.99 1.84 -12.51
C PRO A 211 15.51 1.69 -12.46
N GLU A 212 16.03 0.72 -13.23
CA GLU A 212 17.46 0.63 -13.52
C GLU A 212 17.95 1.93 -14.18
N GLY A 213 19.05 2.51 -13.67
CA GLY A 213 19.61 3.79 -14.15
C GLY A 213 19.25 5.03 -13.31
N TYR A 214 18.38 4.91 -12.30
CA TYR A 214 18.03 6.00 -11.38
C TYR A 214 18.76 5.89 -10.02
N GLU A 215 20.09 5.79 -10.05
CA GLU A 215 20.93 5.60 -8.85
C GLU A 215 20.77 6.68 -7.78
N ILE A 216 20.46 7.92 -8.17
CA ILE A 216 20.22 9.03 -7.24
C ILE A 216 18.94 8.80 -6.43
N GLY A 217 17.88 8.30 -7.09
CA GLY A 217 16.61 7.92 -6.45
C GLY A 217 16.79 6.74 -5.50
N LEU A 218 17.57 5.72 -5.90
CA LEU A 218 17.89 4.55 -5.06
C LEU A 218 18.59 4.95 -3.76
N ASN A 219 19.59 5.82 -3.82
CA ASN A 219 20.32 6.27 -2.63
C ASN A 219 19.42 7.10 -1.69
N LEU A 220 18.52 7.90 -2.24
CA LEU A 220 17.56 8.67 -1.44
C LEU A 220 16.52 7.76 -0.78
N VAL A 221 15.89 6.86 -1.53
CA VAL A 221 14.91 5.90 -1.01
C VAL A 221 15.54 4.99 0.02
N SER A 222 16.74 4.46 -0.23
CA SER A 222 17.46 3.64 0.75
C SER A 222 17.77 4.42 2.03
N ARG A 223 18.19 5.68 1.94
CA ARG A 223 18.44 6.52 3.12
C ARG A 223 17.18 6.90 3.89
N LEU A 224 16.07 7.11 3.19
CA LEU A 224 14.77 7.36 3.79
C LEU A 224 14.29 6.08 4.50
N VAL A 225 14.09 4.99 3.76
CA VAL A 225 13.55 3.71 4.28
C VAL A 225 14.39 3.12 5.42
N MET A 226 15.72 3.29 5.40
CA MET A 226 16.63 2.67 6.37
C MET A 226 17.00 3.60 7.55
N ASN A 227 16.32 4.74 7.73
CA ASN A 227 16.43 5.73 8.81
C ASN A 227 17.71 5.62 9.70
N ARG A 228 18.77 6.32 9.28
CA ARG A 228 20.12 6.50 9.88
C ARG A 228 20.48 5.65 11.11
N SER A 229 21.39 4.69 10.90
CA SER A 229 22.68 4.64 11.61
C SER A 229 23.74 3.77 10.91
N ASN A 230 23.37 2.80 10.08
CA ASN A 230 24.40 2.02 9.38
C ASN A 230 23.91 1.35 8.09
N VAL A 231 23.40 2.14 7.13
CA VAL A 231 23.00 1.60 5.81
C VAL A 231 24.15 0.83 5.17
N GLU A 232 25.39 1.29 5.37
CA GLU A 232 26.60 0.64 4.88
C GLU A 232 26.84 -0.71 5.57
N ALA A 233 26.80 -0.80 6.91
CA ALA A 233 26.96 -2.11 7.56
C ALA A 233 25.80 -3.06 7.28
N VAL A 234 24.56 -2.57 7.16
CA VAL A 234 23.43 -3.43 6.77
C VAL A 234 23.64 -3.93 5.35
N GLN A 235 24.10 -3.07 4.43
CA GLN A 235 24.46 -3.50 3.07
C GLN A 235 25.58 -4.54 3.08
N GLU A 236 26.61 -4.36 3.93
CA GLU A 236 27.73 -5.27 4.06
C GLU A 236 27.31 -6.64 4.65
N GLU A 237 26.51 -6.63 5.71
CA GLU A 237 25.95 -7.84 6.32
C GLU A 237 25.06 -8.60 5.32
N TYR A 238 24.22 -7.88 4.59
CA TYR A 238 23.34 -8.47 3.60
C TYR A 238 24.12 -9.04 2.41
N ASN A 239 25.12 -8.31 1.91
CA ASN A 239 25.99 -8.77 0.84
C ASN A 239 26.80 -10.00 1.26
N SER A 240 27.42 -9.98 2.45
CA SER A 240 28.18 -11.12 2.96
C SER A 240 27.30 -12.36 3.17
N THR A 241 26.07 -12.19 3.65
CA THR A 241 25.08 -13.27 3.78
C THR A 241 24.72 -13.88 2.42
N LEU A 242 24.43 -13.03 1.42
CA LEU A 242 24.11 -13.51 0.07
C LEU A 242 25.31 -14.21 -0.59
N LEU A 243 26.51 -13.65 -0.46
CA LEU A 243 27.76 -14.25 -0.95
C LEU A 243 28.00 -15.63 -0.33
N ALA A 244 27.73 -15.81 0.96
CA ALA A 244 27.84 -17.11 1.63
C ALA A 244 26.87 -18.16 1.08
N THR A 245 25.75 -17.73 0.46
CA THR A 245 24.80 -18.62 -0.23
C THR A 245 25.09 -18.81 -1.72
N GLY A 246 26.19 -18.23 -2.23
CA GLY A 246 26.56 -18.27 -3.65
C GLY A 246 25.76 -17.29 -4.54
N VAL A 247 25.02 -16.36 -3.93
CA VAL A 247 24.24 -15.34 -4.65
C VAL A 247 25.07 -14.07 -4.79
N HIS A 248 25.26 -13.63 -6.03
CA HIS A 248 25.97 -12.39 -6.37
C HIS A 248 25.00 -11.37 -6.96
N LEU A 249 24.79 -10.26 -6.25
CA LEU A 249 23.98 -9.15 -6.72
C LEU A 249 24.87 -7.93 -7.00
N ASP A 250 24.57 -7.21 -8.08
CA ASP A 250 25.10 -5.86 -8.24
C ASP A 250 24.50 -4.91 -7.19
N ARG A 251 25.08 -3.72 -7.05
CA ARG A 251 24.68 -2.73 -6.05
C ARG A 251 23.20 -2.36 -6.15
N VAL A 252 22.65 -2.24 -7.35
CA VAL A 252 21.25 -1.84 -7.58
C VAL A 252 20.31 -2.94 -7.13
N LYS A 253 20.60 -4.20 -7.49
CA LYS A 253 19.84 -5.37 -7.06
C LYS A 253 19.92 -5.59 -5.55
N LEU A 254 21.10 -5.40 -4.95
CA LEU A 254 21.28 -5.49 -3.50
C LEU A 254 20.40 -4.48 -2.76
N ILE A 255 20.39 -3.21 -3.20
CA ILE A 255 19.53 -2.17 -2.60
C ILE A 255 18.04 -2.53 -2.76
N ASN A 256 17.64 -2.99 -3.94
CA ASN A 256 16.25 -3.40 -4.15
C ASN A 256 15.84 -4.57 -3.25
N GLN A 257 16.71 -5.58 -3.10
CA GLN A 257 16.42 -6.71 -2.21
C GLN A 257 16.30 -6.25 -0.75
N LEU A 258 17.19 -5.36 -0.30
CA LEU A 258 17.13 -4.77 1.04
C LEU A 258 15.82 -4.03 1.30
N VAL A 259 15.37 -3.21 0.37
CA VAL A 259 14.11 -2.47 0.50
C VAL A 259 12.91 -3.42 0.43
N THR A 260 12.95 -4.40 -0.48
CA THR A 260 11.93 -5.47 -0.59
C THR A 260 11.75 -6.18 0.75
N ASP A 261 12.85 -6.57 1.38
CA ASP A 261 12.82 -7.24 2.67
C ASP A 261 12.31 -6.33 3.77
N LYS A 262 12.87 -5.12 3.89
CA LYS A 262 12.52 -4.19 4.96
C LYS A 262 11.05 -3.77 4.92
N VAL A 263 10.51 -3.49 3.74
CA VAL A 263 9.19 -2.88 3.57
C VAL A 263 8.08 -3.92 3.43
N PHE A 264 8.35 -5.07 2.81
CA PHE A 264 7.32 -6.06 2.49
C PHE A 264 7.58 -7.41 3.15
N THR A 265 8.69 -8.09 2.84
CA THR A 265 8.90 -9.49 3.26
C THR A 265 8.97 -9.63 4.79
N CYS A 266 9.77 -8.80 5.46
CA CYS A 266 9.90 -8.82 6.91
C CYS A 266 8.64 -8.30 7.60
N ASP A 267 7.98 -7.27 7.03
CA ASP A 267 6.73 -6.74 7.56
C ASP A 267 5.61 -7.79 7.54
N ALA A 268 5.42 -8.47 6.40
CA ALA A 268 4.48 -9.57 6.23
C ALA A 268 4.72 -10.71 7.24
N ARG A 269 5.99 -11.11 7.42
CA ARG A 269 6.36 -12.13 8.42
C ARG A 269 6.10 -11.65 9.85
N SER A 270 6.40 -10.39 10.14
CA SER A 270 6.12 -9.78 11.45
C SER A 270 4.60 -9.78 11.72
N LEU A 271 3.79 -9.43 10.72
CA LEU A 271 2.33 -9.46 10.78
C LEU A 271 1.79 -10.85 11.11
N ALA A 272 2.26 -11.86 10.38
CA ALA A 272 1.89 -13.23 10.65
C ALA A 272 2.23 -13.64 12.09
N ASN A 273 3.43 -13.28 12.58
CA ASN A 273 3.86 -13.58 13.95
C ASN A 273 3.01 -12.86 15.00
N GLU A 274 2.71 -11.57 14.81
CA GLU A 274 1.89 -10.79 15.73
C GLU A 274 0.47 -11.36 15.84
N MET A 275 -0.14 -11.71 14.70
CA MET A 275 -1.50 -12.28 14.67
C MET A 275 -1.57 -13.70 15.25
N THR A 276 -0.60 -14.55 14.94
CA THR A 276 -0.57 -15.94 15.44
C THR A 276 -0.33 -16.02 16.95
N ARG A 277 0.41 -15.09 17.55
CA ARG A 277 0.58 -14.98 19.02
C ARG A 277 -0.75 -14.83 19.76
N HIS A 278 -1.76 -14.26 19.10
CA HIS A 278 -3.12 -14.08 19.64
C HIS A 278 -4.11 -15.12 19.11
N GLY A 279 -3.62 -16.27 18.64
CA GLY A 279 -4.45 -17.37 18.14
C GLY A 279 -5.03 -17.15 16.75
N GLY A 280 -4.48 -16.22 15.97
CA GLY A 280 -4.86 -16.01 14.57
C GLY A 280 -4.50 -17.19 13.67
N LYS A 281 -5.40 -17.55 12.76
CA LYS A 281 -5.13 -18.55 11.72
C LYS A 281 -4.57 -17.87 10.48
N VAL A 282 -3.26 -17.97 10.28
CA VAL A 282 -2.54 -17.26 9.22
C VAL A 282 -1.87 -18.24 8.28
N HIS A 283 -2.13 -18.09 6.99
CA HIS A 283 -1.41 -18.76 5.91
C HIS A 283 -0.46 -17.76 5.26
N VAL A 284 0.83 -18.06 5.22
CA VAL A 284 1.84 -17.19 4.59
C VAL A 284 2.39 -17.89 3.36
N GLY A 285 2.45 -17.17 2.25
CA GLY A 285 2.99 -17.65 0.99
C GLY A 285 3.89 -16.62 0.31
N MET A 286 4.64 -17.07 -0.68
CA MET A 286 5.43 -16.20 -1.55
C MET A 286 5.12 -16.56 -3.00
N PHE A 287 4.84 -15.54 -3.80
CA PHE A 287 4.46 -15.68 -5.20
C PHE A 287 5.71 -15.63 -6.08
N TRP A 288 6.11 -16.76 -6.67
CA TRP A 288 7.36 -16.89 -7.43
C TRP A 288 7.18 -16.88 -8.95
N LYS A 289 5.95 -16.69 -9.43
CA LYS A 289 5.67 -16.77 -10.87
C LYS A 289 5.84 -15.39 -11.52
N SER A 290 6.90 -15.24 -12.32
CA SER A 290 7.08 -14.03 -13.12
C SER A 290 5.98 -13.95 -14.20
N PRO A 291 5.20 -12.86 -14.26
CA PRO A 291 4.19 -12.70 -15.30
C PRO A 291 4.84 -12.67 -16.69
N LYS A 292 4.28 -13.42 -17.64
CA LYS A 292 4.72 -13.37 -19.05
C LYS A 292 4.28 -12.08 -19.76
N TYR A 293 3.34 -11.33 -19.16
CA TYR A 293 2.71 -10.15 -19.73
C TYR A 293 2.60 -9.04 -18.68
N ASP A 294 2.76 -7.78 -19.09
CA ASP A 294 2.47 -6.54 -18.36
C ASP A 294 0.94 -6.33 -18.23
N PRO A 295 0.40 -5.51 -17.29
CA PRO A 295 -1.03 -5.17 -17.16
C PRO A 295 -1.79 -4.81 -18.45
N VAL A 296 -1.09 -4.41 -19.51
CA VAL A 296 -1.68 -4.07 -20.83
C VAL A 296 -1.48 -5.17 -21.89
N GLY A 297 -1.07 -6.37 -21.51
CA GLY A 297 -0.87 -7.51 -22.41
C GLY A 297 0.43 -7.50 -23.20
N LYS A 298 1.37 -6.59 -22.89
CA LYS A 298 2.70 -6.54 -23.53
C LYS A 298 3.62 -7.59 -22.92
N MET A 299 4.42 -8.27 -23.74
CA MET A 299 5.44 -9.23 -23.26
C MET A 299 6.62 -8.59 -22.51
N THR A 300 6.68 -7.25 -22.49
CA THR A 300 7.69 -6.48 -21.77
C THR A 300 6.98 -5.48 -20.86
N SER A 301 7.33 -5.49 -19.58
CA SER A 301 6.94 -4.44 -18.65
C SER A 301 8.02 -3.36 -18.64
N GLY A 302 7.62 -2.10 -18.75
CA GLY A 302 8.55 -0.97 -18.52
C GLY A 302 8.84 -0.71 -17.04
N VAL A 303 8.13 -1.43 -16.16
CA VAL A 303 8.09 -1.22 -14.70
C VAL A 303 8.46 -2.49 -13.96
N CYS A 304 8.86 -3.58 -14.63
CA CYS A 304 9.34 -4.77 -13.94
C CYS A 304 10.48 -5.40 -14.74
N ASN A 305 11.59 -5.66 -14.06
CA ASN A 305 12.74 -6.30 -14.69
C ASN A 305 12.38 -7.66 -15.29
N LYS A 306 12.90 -7.96 -16.47
CA LYS A 306 12.61 -9.21 -17.18
C LYS A 306 12.99 -10.42 -16.31
N GLY A 307 12.03 -11.31 -16.07
CA GLY A 307 12.21 -12.52 -15.27
C GLY A 307 12.10 -12.30 -13.75
N ALA A 308 11.91 -11.07 -13.28
CA ALA A 308 11.60 -10.77 -11.89
C ALA A 308 10.11 -10.97 -11.58
N VAL A 309 9.79 -11.11 -10.30
CA VAL A 309 8.41 -11.12 -9.80
C VAL A 309 8.22 -9.86 -8.95
N CYS A 310 7.79 -8.79 -9.61
CA CYS A 310 7.69 -7.48 -8.99
C CYS A 310 6.41 -7.30 -8.18
N HIS A 311 6.33 -6.16 -7.48
CA HIS A 311 5.14 -5.78 -6.74
C HIS A 311 3.86 -5.89 -7.56
N ALA A 312 2.83 -6.48 -6.95
CA ALA A 312 1.52 -6.76 -7.57
C ALA A 312 1.54 -7.79 -8.72
N ALA A 313 2.62 -8.54 -8.95
CA ALA A 313 2.67 -9.57 -9.98
C ALA A 313 1.63 -10.68 -9.77
N GLU A 314 1.23 -10.94 -8.53
CA GLU A 314 0.18 -11.89 -8.19
C GLU A 314 -1.23 -11.41 -8.54
N MET A 315 -1.46 -10.08 -8.64
CA MET A 315 -2.78 -9.50 -8.98
C MET A 315 -3.30 -9.94 -10.34
N PHE A 316 -2.41 -10.29 -11.27
CA PHE A 316 -2.79 -10.85 -12.56
C PHE A 316 -3.50 -12.19 -12.46
N TYR A 317 -3.26 -12.92 -11.38
CA TYR A 317 -3.77 -14.27 -11.18
C TYR A 317 -4.93 -14.28 -10.19
N VAL A 318 -4.91 -13.41 -9.17
CA VAL A 318 -5.95 -13.40 -8.13
C VAL A 318 -7.14 -12.48 -8.43
N LEU A 319 -6.99 -11.51 -9.33
CA LEU A 319 -8.14 -10.70 -9.75
C LEU A 319 -8.94 -11.46 -10.82
N PRO A 320 -10.29 -11.48 -10.73
CA PRO A 320 -11.11 -12.05 -11.78
C PRO A 320 -10.86 -11.27 -13.08
N GLN A 321 -10.12 -11.89 -13.99
CA GLN A 321 -9.77 -11.33 -15.29
C GLN A 321 -11.05 -11.20 -16.12
N GLY A 322 -11.62 -9.99 -16.16
CA GLY A 322 -12.71 -9.65 -17.06
C GLY A 322 -12.25 -9.82 -18.51
N LYS A 323 -12.79 -10.82 -19.22
CA LYS A 323 -12.69 -10.91 -20.69
C LYS A 323 -13.14 -9.56 -21.28
N PRO A 324 -12.36 -8.89 -22.17
CA PRO A 324 -11.49 -9.47 -23.19
C PRO A 324 -9.99 -9.09 -23.12
N ILE A 325 -9.54 -8.34 -22.10
CA ILE A 325 -8.17 -7.76 -22.02
C ILE A 325 -7.32 -8.43 -20.92
N GLY A 326 -7.87 -9.39 -20.18
CA GLY A 326 -7.12 -10.19 -19.22
C GLY A 326 -6.23 -11.24 -19.89
N VAL A 327 -5.31 -11.83 -19.10
CA VAL A 327 -4.46 -12.94 -19.55
C VAL A 327 -5.36 -14.07 -20.04
N HIS A 328 -5.45 -14.24 -21.35
CA HIS A 328 -6.11 -15.40 -21.94
C HIS A 328 -5.28 -16.61 -21.55
N PHE A 329 -5.85 -17.56 -20.81
CA PHE A 329 -5.16 -18.82 -20.52
C PHE A 329 -4.82 -19.50 -21.86
N GLN A 330 -3.54 -19.45 -22.23
CA GLN A 330 -3.02 -20.10 -23.42
C GLN A 330 -2.57 -21.52 -23.07
N LYS A 331 -2.38 -22.35 -24.10
CA LYS A 331 -1.78 -23.67 -23.95
C LYS A 331 -0.42 -23.55 -23.22
N GLY A 332 -0.21 -24.34 -22.15
CA GLY A 332 0.98 -24.22 -21.30
C GLY A 332 0.82 -23.28 -20.10
N MET A 333 -0.42 -22.94 -19.71
CA MET A 333 -0.77 -22.16 -18.51
C MET A 333 -1.67 -22.95 -17.54
N GLU A 334 -1.65 -24.27 -17.60
CA GLU A 334 -2.54 -25.15 -16.84
C GLU A 334 -2.32 -25.02 -15.33
N ALA A 335 -1.07 -24.87 -14.89
CA ALA A 335 -0.73 -24.67 -13.48
C ALA A 335 -1.20 -23.31 -12.96
N GLU A 336 -1.13 -22.27 -13.79
CA GLU A 336 -1.66 -20.94 -13.47
C GLU A 336 -3.19 -20.99 -13.36
N ALA A 337 -3.87 -21.67 -14.28
CA ALA A 337 -5.33 -21.85 -14.23
C ALA A 337 -5.75 -22.61 -12.96
N GLU A 338 -5.02 -23.68 -12.62
CA GLU A 338 -5.26 -24.43 -11.38
C GLU A 338 -5.02 -23.56 -10.13
N PHE A 339 -3.97 -22.74 -10.11
CA PHE A 339 -3.73 -21.81 -9.01
C PHE A 339 -4.90 -20.83 -8.83
N VAL A 340 -5.37 -20.20 -9.92
CA VAL A 340 -6.49 -19.25 -9.87
C VAL A 340 -7.76 -19.93 -9.38
N ASP A 341 -8.07 -21.11 -9.88
CA ASP A 341 -9.24 -21.88 -9.46
C ASP A 341 -9.15 -22.24 -7.97
N ARG A 342 -8.01 -22.78 -7.52
CA ARG A 342 -7.80 -23.12 -6.11
C ARG A 342 -7.84 -21.89 -5.20
N TYR A 343 -7.28 -20.77 -5.63
CA TYR A 343 -7.31 -19.52 -4.89
C TYR A 343 -8.76 -19.07 -4.62
N HIS A 344 -9.60 -19.05 -5.66
CA HIS A 344 -10.99 -18.59 -5.53
C HIS A 344 -11.96 -19.60 -4.90
N THR A 345 -11.63 -20.89 -4.92
CA THR A 345 -12.52 -21.94 -4.40
C THR A 345 -12.16 -22.40 -2.98
N SER A 346 -10.87 -22.35 -2.61
CA SER A 346 -10.38 -22.99 -1.38
C SER A 346 -10.18 -22.02 -0.21
N PHE A 347 -9.85 -20.76 -0.48
CA PHE A 347 -9.69 -19.72 0.54
C PHE A 347 -10.98 -18.90 0.64
#